data_AF-A0A1R3HNZ5-F1
#
_entry.id   AF-A0A1R3HNZ5-F1
#
_cell.length_a   1.000
_cell.length_b   1.000
_cell.length_c   1.000
_cell.angle_alpha   90.00
_cell.angle_beta   90.00
_cell.angle_gamma   90.00
#
_symmetry.space_group_name_H-M   'P 1'
#
loop_
_entity.id
_entity.type
_entity.pdbx_description
1 polymer ?
#
loop_
_entity_poly.entity_id
_entity_poly.type
_entity_poly.pdbx_seq_one_letter_code
_entity_poly.pdbx_strand_id
1 'polypeptide(L)'
;MHSCDTFIWHGTSNGHYTVKSGYYVARNLLGKVSPALDYRAAIWSRLWGASVQPKIKFFLWRVRHNILPTKLNWQRRGIPIDDACPMCNGTESSLLHIFFTCPFSRKVWELCCPWIMDYLQGWMEEVNFWDCVLEEASQLGTLDLVAYNLLWSIWPNRNKSLHELVCKMPSALCAAAIRRVAEVVASSI
;
A
#
# COMPACT_ATOMS: atom_id res chain seq x y z
N MET A 1 -14.91 -15.93 56.12
CA MET A 1 -14.15 -14.87 55.42
C MET A 1 -15.09 -14.22 54.42
N HIS A 2 -15.53 -12.98 54.68
CA HIS A 2 -16.32 -12.24 53.70
C HIS A 2 -15.38 -11.76 52.59
N SER A 3 -15.67 -12.16 51.35
CA SER A 3 -15.02 -11.60 50.16
C SER A 3 -15.45 -10.14 50.06
N CYS A 4 -14.49 -9.20 50.03
CA CYS A 4 -14.79 -7.83 49.67
C CYS A 4 -15.24 -7.77 48.20
N ASP A 5 -16.19 -6.90 47.91
CA ASP A 5 -16.63 -6.65 46.53
C ASP A 5 -15.49 -6.06 45.70
N THR A 6 -15.34 -6.57 44.48
CA THR A 6 -14.31 -6.12 43.53
C THR A 6 -14.96 -5.63 42.26
N PHE A 7 -14.43 -4.55 41.68
CA PHE A 7 -14.87 -4.07 40.37
C PHE A 7 -14.46 -5.05 39.27
N ILE A 8 -15.43 -5.46 38.44
CA ILE A 8 -15.24 -6.38 37.32
C ILE A 8 -15.54 -5.64 36.02
N TRP A 9 -14.63 -5.76 35.06
CA TRP A 9 -14.84 -5.24 33.72
C TRP A 9 -15.66 -6.21 32.88
N HIS A 10 -16.91 -5.84 32.58
CA HIS A 10 -17.82 -6.66 31.78
C HIS A 10 -17.38 -6.88 30.32
N GLY A 11 -16.45 -6.07 29.80
CA GLY A 11 -15.98 -6.19 28.42
C GLY A 11 -14.93 -7.27 28.17
N THR A 12 -14.66 -8.15 29.14
CA THR A 12 -13.74 -9.29 29.04
C THR A 12 -14.24 -10.46 29.87
N SER A 13 -14.08 -11.70 29.40
CA SER A 13 -14.50 -12.91 30.12
C SER A 13 -13.74 -13.17 31.43
N ASN A 14 -12.52 -12.66 31.55
CA ASN A 14 -11.70 -12.75 32.77
C ASN A 14 -11.94 -11.58 33.74
N GLY A 15 -12.87 -10.66 33.43
CA GLY A 15 -13.21 -9.54 34.30
C GLY A 15 -12.16 -8.44 34.43
N HIS A 16 -11.03 -8.52 33.72
CA HIS A 16 -9.95 -7.54 33.83
C HIS A 16 -10.06 -6.43 32.78
N TYR A 17 -10.03 -5.18 33.25
CA TYR A 17 -9.93 -4.04 32.35
C TYR A 17 -8.58 -4.02 31.62
N THR A 18 -8.61 -3.76 30.31
CA THR A 18 -7.43 -3.41 29.53
C THR A 18 -7.78 -2.22 28.65
N VAL A 19 -6.76 -1.42 28.27
CA VAL A 19 -6.95 -0.32 27.32
C VAL A 19 -7.57 -0.82 26.00
N LYS A 20 -7.19 -2.04 25.57
CA LYS A 20 -7.79 -2.71 24.41
C LYS A 20 -9.30 -2.91 24.60
N SER A 21 -9.73 -3.61 25.66
CA SER A 21 -11.15 -3.89 25.88
C SER A 21 -11.98 -2.64 26.12
N GLY A 22 -11.44 -1.63 26.82
CA GLY A 22 -12.05 -0.30 26.95
C GLY A 22 -12.28 0.40 25.60
N TYR A 23 -11.27 0.39 24.73
CA TYR A 23 -11.37 0.95 23.38
C TYR A 23 -12.42 0.23 22.53
N TYR A 24 -12.49 -1.10 22.58
CA TYR A 24 -13.53 -1.88 21.87
C TYR A 24 -14.94 -1.50 22.31
N VAL A 25 -15.19 -1.44 23.62
CA VAL A 25 -16.50 -1.02 24.16
C VAL A 25 -16.84 0.41 23.75
N ALA A 26 -15.90 1.35 23.89
CA ALA A 26 -16.11 2.74 23.50
C ALA A 26 -16.44 2.88 22.00
N ARG A 27 -15.77 2.11 21.13
CA ARG A 27 -16.07 2.11 19.69
C ARG A 27 -17.45 1.56 19.35
N ASN A 28 -17.87 0.50 20.03
CA ASN A 28 -19.19 -0.09 19.83
C ASN A 28 -20.29 0.89 20.26
N LEU A 29 -20.11 1.56 21.41
CA LEU A 29 -21.02 2.59 21.90
C LEU A 29 -21.11 3.80 20.95
N LEU A 30 -20.00 4.17 20.31
CA LEU A 30 -19.95 5.27 19.34
C LEU A 30 -20.50 4.89 17.95
N GLY A 31 -21.07 3.69 17.77
CA GLY A 31 -21.55 3.22 16.47
C GLY A 31 -20.44 3.03 15.44
N LYS A 32 -19.16 3.04 15.87
CA LYS A 32 -17.98 2.83 15.03
C LYS A 32 -17.62 1.35 14.95
N VAL A 33 -18.64 0.48 14.96
CA VAL A 33 -18.51 -0.96 14.76
C VAL A 33 -18.03 -1.17 13.34
N SER A 34 -16.81 -1.66 13.19
CA SER A 34 -16.28 -2.01 11.88
C SER A 34 -16.21 -3.53 11.82
N PRO A 35 -16.85 -4.18 10.84
CA PRO A 35 -16.53 -5.56 10.48
C PRO A 35 -15.04 -5.73 10.09
N ALA A 36 -14.34 -4.62 9.87
CA ALA A 36 -13.03 -4.53 9.26
C ALA A 36 -11.83 -4.79 10.18
N LEU A 37 -11.99 -5.13 11.47
CA LEU A 37 -10.81 -5.42 12.29
C LEU A 37 -10.11 -6.70 11.83
N ASP A 38 -10.86 -7.76 11.52
CA ASP A 38 -10.29 -9.02 11.02
C ASP A 38 -9.80 -8.87 9.58
N TYR A 39 -10.57 -8.21 8.72
CA TYR A 39 -10.16 -7.93 7.33
C TYR A 39 -8.89 -7.07 7.24
N ARG A 40 -8.82 -5.97 8.00
CA ARG A 40 -7.63 -5.11 8.02
C ARG A 40 -6.45 -5.82 8.67
N ALA A 41 -6.67 -6.61 9.71
CA ALA A 41 -5.62 -7.43 10.31
C ALA A 41 -5.05 -8.43 9.29
N ALA A 42 -5.89 -9.06 8.47
CA ALA A 42 -5.47 -9.99 7.42
C ALA A 42 -4.62 -9.30 6.35
N ILE A 43 -5.03 -8.13 5.84
CA ILE A 43 -4.23 -7.36 4.86
C ILE A 43 -2.86 -7.01 5.43
N TRP A 44 -2.81 -6.53 6.68
CA TRP A 44 -1.53 -6.18 7.29
C TRP A 44 -0.67 -7.40 7.54
N SER A 45 -1.25 -8.51 7.98
CA SER A 45 -0.53 -9.78 8.13
C SER A 45 0.11 -10.22 6.81
N ARG A 46 -0.62 -10.10 5.69
CA ARG A 46 -0.11 -10.39 4.35
C ARG A 46 1.02 -9.46 3.95
N LEU A 47 0.82 -8.14 4.05
CA LEU A 47 1.84 -7.14 3.70
C LEU A 47 3.13 -7.33 4.52
N TRP A 48 3.00 -7.54 5.84
CA TRP A 48 4.15 -7.72 6.71
C TRP A 48 4.79 -9.10 6.57
N GLY A 49 4.04 -10.11 6.13
CA GLY A 49 4.54 -11.44 5.77
C GLY A 49 5.20 -11.54 4.39
N ALA A 50 4.94 -10.60 3.48
CA ALA A 50 5.46 -10.64 2.11
C ALA A 50 7.00 -10.75 2.06
N SER A 51 7.53 -11.51 1.10
CA SER A 51 8.97 -11.73 0.94
C SER A 51 9.67 -10.57 0.22
N VAL A 52 9.50 -9.33 0.70
CA VAL A 52 10.12 -8.13 0.13
C VAL A 52 10.93 -7.38 1.19
N GLN A 53 11.86 -6.53 0.73
CA GLN A 53 12.67 -5.72 1.64
C GLN A 53 11.78 -4.86 2.56
N PRO A 54 12.11 -4.69 3.85
CA PRO A 54 11.27 -3.93 4.80
C PRO A 54 10.89 -2.53 4.32
N LYS A 55 11.79 -1.83 3.63
CA LYS A 55 11.53 -0.50 3.04
C LYS A 55 10.37 -0.49 2.04
N ILE A 56 10.18 -1.60 1.30
CA ILE A 56 9.08 -1.77 0.34
C ILE A 56 7.76 -1.96 1.11
N LYS A 57 7.76 -2.74 2.21
CA LYS A 57 6.60 -2.92 3.08
C LYS A 57 6.13 -1.58 3.66
N PHE A 58 7.06 -0.79 4.21
CA PHE A 58 6.75 0.56 4.70
C PHE A 58 6.23 1.48 3.59
N PHE A 59 6.81 1.40 2.39
CA PHE A 59 6.33 2.16 1.25
C PHE A 59 4.89 1.80 0.88
N LEU A 60 4.54 0.51 0.80
CA LEU A 60 3.18 0.05 0.50
C LEU A 60 2.18 0.45 1.58
N TRP A 61 2.58 0.40 2.85
CA TRP A 61 1.77 0.95 3.94
C TRP A 61 1.44 2.44 3.70
N ARG A 62 2.43 3.24 3.27
CA ARG A 62 2.22 4.65 2.91
C ARG A 62 1.34 4.83 1.66
N VAL A 63 1.48 3.96 0.66
CA VAL A 63 0.65 3.94 -0.56
C VAL A 63 -0.81 3.75 -0.18
N ARG A 64 -1.10 2.69 0.60
CA ARG A 64 -2.45 2.37 1.06
C ARG A 64 -3.07 3.55 1.81
N HIS A 65 -2.32 4.18 2.71
CA HIS A 65 -2.79 5.34 3.46
C HIS A 65 -2.85 6.65 2.65
N ASN A 66 -2.43 6.64 1.39
CA ASN A 66 -2.33 7.81 0.52
C ASN A 66 -1.54 8.98 1.15
N ILE A 67 -0.44 8.67 1.84
CA ILE A 67 0.42 9.65 2.55
C ILE A 67 1.80 9.83 1.90
N LEU A 68 1.93 9.42 0.63
CA LEU A 68 3.11 9.73 -0.16
C LEU A 68 3.14 11.23 -0.54
N PRO A 69 4.32 11.87 -0.61
CA PRO A 69 4.47 13.28 -1.01
C PRO A 69 4.29 13.44 -2.53
N THR A 70 3.05 13.32 -2.98
CA THR A 70 2.63 13.62 -4.36
C THR A 70 2.31 15.11 -4.51
N LYS A 71 2.31 15.61 -5.75
CA LYS A 71 1.89 16.99 -6.06
C LYS A 71 0.45 17.21 -5.59
N LEU A 72 -0.43 16.24 -5.83
CA LEU A 72 -1.80 16.27 -5.30
C LEU A 72 -1.86 16.40 -3.78
N ASN A 73 -1.06 15.62 -3.05
CA ASN A 73 -1.06 15.68 -1.58
C ASN A 73 -0.42 16.97 -1.05
N TRP A 74 0.50 17.59 -1.79
CA TRP A 74 1.01 18.92 -1.50
C TRP A 74 -0.05 20.00 -1.73
N GLN A 75 -0.77 19.96 -2.86
CA GLN A 75 -1.88 20.86 -3.15
C GLN A 75 -2.99 20.77 -2.09
N ARG A 76 -3.36 19.54 -1.67
CA ARG A 76 -4.31 19.32 -0.56
C ARG A 76 -3.87 19.92 0.78
N ARG A 77 -2.57 20.18 0.93
CA ARG A 77 -1.99 20.85 2.11
C ARG A 77 -1.77 22.35 1.89
N GLY A 78 -2.28 22.91 0.79
CA GLY A 78 -2.16 24.34 0.46
C GLY A 78 -0.81 24.75 -0.11
N ILE A 79 0.05 23.82 -0.52
CA ILE A 79 1.32 24.15 -1.15
C ILE A 79 1.07 24.47 -2.63
N PRO A 80 1.41 25.69 -3.10
CA PRO A 80 1.22 26.07 -4.49
C PRO A 80 2.25 25.34 -5.36
N ILE A 81 1.78 24.35 -6.12
CA ILE A 81 2.58 23.62 -7.10
C ILE A 81 1.72 23.26 -8.29
N ASP A 82 2.33 23.16 -9.47
CA ASP A 82 1.67 22.64 -10.65
C ASP A 82 1.25 21.18 -10.46
N ASP A 83 0.30 20.72 -11.28
CA ASP A 83 -0.23 19.36 -11.24
C ASP A 83 0.44 18.42 -12.28
N ALA A 84 1.47 18.87 -13.00
CA ALA A 84 2.09 18.08 -14.05
C ALA A 84 2.91 16.91 -13.47
N CYS A 85 2.61 15.71 -13.92
CA CYS A 85 3.32 14.49 -13.62
C CYS A 85 4.75 14.59 -14.17
N PRO A 86 5.78 14.43 -13.33
CA PRO A 86 7.17 14.60 -13.75
C PRO A 86 7.65 13.48 -14.68
N MET A 87 6.88 12.42 -14.90
CA MET A 87 7.25 11.30 -15.78
C MET A 87 6.59 11.36 -17.16
N CYS A 88 5.37 11.91 -17.28
CA CYS A 88 4.62 11.93 -18.53
C CYS A 88 4.09 13.30 -18.95
N ASN A 89 4.31 14.33 -18.13
CA ASN A 89 3.85 15.71 -18.36
C ASN A 89 2.32 15.90 -18.49
N GLY A 90 1.52 14.88 -18.13
CA GLY A 90 0.06 15.00 -17.96
C GLY A 90 -0.30 15.28 -16.50
N THR A 91 -1.58 15.37 -16.13
CA THR A 91 -1.98 15.66 -14.74
C THR A 91 -1.72 14.49 -13.77
N GLU A 92 -0.97 14.74 -12.68
CA GLU A 92 -0.73 13.83 -11.55
C GLU A 92 -1.95 13.78 -10.61
N SER A 93 -3.04 13.20 -11.11
CA SER A 93 -4.35 13.24 -10.44
C SER A 93 -4.48 12.34 -9.20
N SER A 94 -3.62 11.34 -9.04
CA SER A 94 -3.73 10.33 -7.98
C SER A 94 -2.50 9.43 -7.88
N LEU A 95 -2.42 8.61 -6.83
CA LEU A 95 -1.48 7.48 -6.80
C LEU A 95 -1.77 6.46 -7.90
N LEU A 96 -3.04 6.27 -8.28
CA LEU A 96 -3.42 5.41 -9.40
C LEU A 96 -2.80 5.91 -10.71
N HIS A 97 -2.75 7.23 -10.92
CA HIS A 97 -1.98 7.82 -12.01
C HIS A 97 -0.51 7.45 -11.92
N ILE A 98 0.15 7.79 -10.81
CA ILE A 98 1.59 7.56 -10.68
C ILE A 98 1.96 6.10 -10.92
N PHE A 99 1.15 5.15 -10.44
CA PHE A 99 1.50 3.74 -10.48
C PHE A 99 0.93 2.97 -11.67
N PHE A 100 -0.22 3.33 -12.23
CA PHE A 100 -0.92 2.50 -13.22
C PHE A 100 -1.39 3.26 -14.47
N THR A 101 -2.02 4.44 -14.34
CA THR A 101 -2.60 5.13 -15.52
C THR A 101 -1.66 6.11 -16.20
N CYS A 102 -0.56 6.51 -15.56
CA CYS A 102 0.49 7.30 -16.20
C CYS A 102 1.03 6.52 -17.42
N PRO A 103 1.12 7.13 -18.62
CA PRO A 103 1.64 6.47 -19.82
C PRO A 103 3.03 5.82 -19.61
N PHE A 104 3.88 6.48 -18.82
CA PHE A 104 5.18 5.93 -18.44
C PHE A 104 5.04 4.65 -17.60
N SER A 105 4.24 4.69 -16.54
CA SER A 105 4.05 3.54 -15.64
C SER A 105 3.32 2.38 -16.33
N ARG A 106 2.34 2.68 -17.20
CA ARG A 106 1.72 1.68 -18.07
C ARG A 106 2.76 0.94 -18.90
N LYS A 107 3.74 1.66 -19.47
CA LYS A 107 4.80 1.03 -20.24
C LYS A 107 5.70 0.12 -19.41
N VAL A 108 5.93 0.45 -18.14
CA VAL A 108 6.64 -0.43 -17.21
C VAL A 108 5.86 -1.73 -16.98
N TRP A 109 4.55 -1.64 -16.74
CA TRP A 109 3.70 -2.81 -16.56
C TRP A 109 3.61 -3.67 -17.83
N GLU A 110 3.43 -3.07 -19.00
CA GLU A 110 3.44 -3.79 -20.28
C GLU A 110 4.70 -4.63 -20.52
N LEU A 111 5.86 -4.17 -20.03
CA LEU A 111 7.13 -4.88 -20.21
C LEU A 111 7.34 -6.02 -19.21
N CYS A 112 6.76 -5.92 -18.01
CA CYS A 112 7.02 -6.86 -16.92
C CYS A 112 5.84 -7.80 -16.63
N CYS A 113 4.61 -7.30 -16.70
CA CYS A 113 3.37 -8.01 -16.42
C CYS A 113 2.26 -7.49 -17.34
N PRO A 114 2.26 -7.83 -18.65
CA PRO A 114 1.30 -7.26 -19.62
C PRO A 114 -0.17 -7.43 -19.22
N TRP A 115 -0.48 -8.53 -18.54
CA TRP A 115 -1.82 -8.93 -18.12
C TRP A 115 -2.35 -8.17 -16.88
N ILE A 116 -1.48 -7.47 -16.14
CA ILE A 116 -1.88 -6.84 -14.87
C ILE A 116 -2.90 -5.73 -15.07
N MET A 117 -2.83 -5.01 -16.19
CA MET A 117 -3.72 -3.88 -16.45
C MET A 117 -5.14 -4.36 -16.74
N ASP A 118 -5.27 -5.44 -17.52
CA ASP A 118 -6.57 -6.07 -17.81
C ASP A 118 -7.18 -6.63 -16.52
N TYR A 119 -6.36 -7.22 -15.66
CA TYR A 119 -6.77 -7.75 -14.37
C TYR A 119 -7.26 -6.65 -13.41
N LEU A 120 -6.56 -5.50 -13.37
CA LEU A 120 -6.91 -4.39 -12.49
C LEU A 120 -8.05 -3.51 -13.02
N GLN A 121 -8.41 -3.61 -14.30
CA GLN A 121 -9.38 -2.73 -14.95
C GLN A 121 -10.72 -2.68 -14.21
N GLY A 122 -11.17 -3.82 -13.68
CA GLY A 122 -12.42 -3.91 -12.91
C GLY A 122 -12.40 -3.22 -11.56
N TRP A 123 -11.22 -2.86 -11.01
CA TRP A 123 -11.07 -2.32 -9.66
C TRP A 123 -10.61 -0.88 -9.61
N MET A 124 -10.27 -0.26 -10.76
CA MET A 124 -9.64 1.06 -10.80
C MET A 124 -10.51 2.17 -10.19
N GLU A 125 -11.82 1.96 -10.12
CA GLU A 125 -12.81 2.88 -9.53
C GLU A 125 -13.22 2.51 -8.10
N GLU A 126 -12.73 1.38 -7.58
CA GLU A 126 -13.09 0.88 -6.26
C GLU A 126 -12.45 1.72 -5.14
N VAL A 127 -13.26 2.06 -4.12
CA VAL A 127 -12.82 2.82 -2.95
C VAL A 127 -11.69 2.11 -2.20
N ASN A 128 -11.65 0.77 -2.30
CA ASN A 128 -10.68 -0.09 -1.62
C ASN A 128 -9.61 -0.66 -2.57
N PHE A 129 -9.36 -0.02 -3.73
CA PHE A 129 -8.41 -0.50 -4.75
C PHE A 129 -7.08 -1.02 -4.17
N TRP A 130 -6.45 -0.29 -3.26
CA TRP A 130 -5.16 -0.70 -2.67
C TRP A 130 -5.28 -1.91 -1.74
N ASP A 131 -6.42 -2.06 -1.05
CA ASP A 131 -6.68 -3.22 -0.21
C ASP A 131 -6.86 -4.46 -1.13
N CYS A 132 -7.55 -4.34 -2.27
CA CYS A 132 -7.64 -5.39 -3.31
C CYS A 132 -6.28 -5.74 -3.92
N VAL A 133 -5.47 -4.74 -4.29
CA VAL A 133 -4.12 -4.97 -4.84
C VAL A 133 -3.23 -5.74 -3.85
N LEU A 134 -3.28 -5.40 -2.55
CA LEU A 134 -2.51 -6.10 -1.52
C LEU A 134 -3.00 -7.53 -1.30
N GLU A 135 -4.32 -7.72 -1.29
CA GLU A 135 -4.96 -9.02 -1.12
C GLU A 135 -4.66 -9.97 -2.28
N GLU A 136 -4.79 -9.51 -3.51
CA GLU A 136 -4.79 -10.35 -4.70
C GLU A 136 -3.36 -10.66 -5.14
N ALA A 137 -2.45 -9.69 -4.98
CA ALA A 137 -1.02 -9.95 -5.18
C ALA A 137 -0.50 -11.05 -4.24
N SER A 138 -1.04 -11.14 -3.01
CA SER A 138 -0.64 -12.18 -2.05
C SER A 138 -1.21 -13.58 -2.36
N GLN A 139 -2.26 -13.66 -3.19
CA GLN A 139 -2.90 -14.92 -3.57
C GLN A 139 -2.33 -15.50 -4.87
N LEU A 140 -1.76 -14.64 -5.72
CA LEU A 140 -1.23 -15.01 -7.04
C LEU A 140 0.26 -15.36 -6.99
N GLY A 141 0.64 -16.36 -6.18
CA GLY A 141 2.00 -16.89 -6.14
C GLY A 141 3.04 -15.84 -5.76
N THR A 142 3.99 -15.55 -6.65
CA THR A 142 5.05 -14.54 -6.46
C THR A 142 4.69 -13.16 -7.03
N LEU A 143 3.42 -12.91 -7.33
CA LEU A 143 2.98 -11.63 -7.88
C LEU A 143 3.21 -10.48 -6.90
N ASP A 144 3.03 -10.70 -5.60
CA ASP A 144 3.40 -9.75 -4.56
C ASP A 144 4.86 -9.30 -4.70
N LEU A 145 5.78 -10.25 -4.88
CA LEU A 145 7.20 -9.99 -5.04
C LEU A 145 7.49 -9.15 -6.28
N VAL A 146 6.87 -9.44 -7.43
CA VAL A 146 7.07 -8.68 -8.68
C VAL A 146 6.38 -7.31 -8.61
N ALA A 147 5.10 -7.28 -8.27
CA ALA A 147 4.28 -6.06 -8.26
C ALA A 147 4.79 -5.04 -7.24
N TYR A 148 5.14 -5.48 -6.03
CA TYR A 148 5.65 -4.59 -4.98
C TYR A 148 7.01 -3.99 -5.36
N ASN A 149 7.89 -4.78 -6.01
CA ASN A 149 9.17 -4.28 -6.50
C ASN A 149 9.01 -3.32 -7.70
N LEU A 150 7.99 -3.50 -8.53
CA LEU A 150 7.69 -2.57 -9.63
C LEU A 150 7.13 -1.25 -9.10
N LEU A 151 6.15 -1.29 -8.20
CA LEU A 151 5.64 -0.09 -7.51
C LEU A 151 6.79 0.68 -6.83
N TRP A 152 7.66 -0.05 -6.13
CA TRP A 152 8.87 0.52 -5.52
C TRP A 152 9.91 0.99 -6.55
N SER A 153 9.93 0.50 -7.79
CA SER A 153 10.86 1.00 -8.81
C SER A 153 10.35 2.29 -9.45
N ILE A 154 9.03 2.40 -9.63
CA ILE A 154 8.36 3.58 -10.18
C ILE A 154 8.48 4.77 -9.22
N TRP A 155 8.27 4.56 -7.91
CA TRP A 155 8.21 5.68 -6.95
C TRP A 155 9.51 6.51 -6.84
N PRO A 156 10.70 5.92 -6.59
CA PRO A 156 11.96 6.66 -6.61
C PRO A 156 12.28 7.25 -7.98
N ASN A 157 11.88 6.60 -9.08
CA ASN A 157 12.05 7.16 -10.42
C ASN A 157 11.24 8.45 -10.59
N ARG A 158 9.98 8.46 -10.17
CA ARG A 158 9.14 9.66 -10.12
C ARG A 158 9.80 10.77 -9.31
N ASN A 159 10.33 10.44 -8.12
CA ASN A 159 10.96 11.43 -7.25
C ASN A 159 12.25 11.99 -7.85
N LYS A 160 13.08 11.15 -8.49
CA LYS A 160 14.26 11.61 -9.25
C LYS A 160 13.85 12.49 -10.43
N SER A 161 12.77 12.15 -11.13
CA SER A 161 12.27 12.98 -12.23
C SER A 161 11.82 14.35 -11.73
N LEU A 162 11.20 14.41 -10.55
CA LEU A 162 10.76 15.67 -9.94
C LEU A 162 11.90 16.53 -9.40
N HIS A 163 12.87 15.94 -8.71
CA HIS A 163 13.89 16.68 -7.95
C HIS A 163 15.25 16.80 -8.66
N GLU A 164 15.58 15.81 -9.49
CA GLU A 164 16.87 15.73 -10.20
C GLU A 164 16.71 15.91 -11.71
N LEU A 165 15.47 16.00 -12.23
CA LEU A 165 15.16 16.01 -13.67
C LEU A 165 15.71 14.76 -14.41
N VAL A 166 15.84 13.64 -13.69
CA VAL A 166 16.32 12.36 -14.22
C VAL A 166 15.20 11.34 -14.20
N CYS A 167 14.81 10.85 -15.39
CA CYS A 167 13.85 9.77 -15.55
C CYS A 167 14.50 8.59 -16.28
N LYS A 168 14.50 7.40 -15.66
CA LYS A 168 15.01 6.18 -16.30
C LYS A 168 14.00 5.65 -17.31
N MET A 169 14.50 4.93 -18.31
CA MET A 169 13.64 4.22 -19.26
C MET A 169 12.80 3.14 -18.57
N PRO A 170 11.57 2.86 -19.04
CA PRO A 170 10.72 1.81 -18.48
C PRO A 170 11.41 0.43 -18.40
N SER A 171 12.16 0.05 -19.43
CA SER A 171 12.94 -1.20 -19.47
C SER A 171 13.99 -1.30 -18.36
N ALA A 172 14.62 -0.17 -17.99
CA ALA A 172 15.60 -0.13 -16.91
C ALA A 172 14.95 -0.32 -15.53
N LEU A 173 13.73 0.17 -15.34
CA LEU A 173 12.96 -0.09 -14.12
C LEU A 173 12.53 -1.55 -14.03
N CYS A 174 12.09 -2.13 -15.14
CA CYS A 174 11.77 -3.55 -15.24
C CYS A 174 12.97 -4.44 -14.88
N ALA A 175 14.13 -4.20 -15.51
CA ALA A 175 15.35 -4.93 -15.20
C ALA A 175 15.77 -4.78 -13.73
N ALA A 176 15.59 -3.60 -13.13
CA ALA A 176 15.88 -3.37 -11.72
C ALA A 176 14.91 -4.12 -10.78
N ALA A 177 13.63 -4.21 -11.12
CA ALA A 177 12.66 -4.99 -10.37
C ALA A 177 13.00 -6.49 -10.43
N ILE A 178 13.25 -7.02 -11.62
CA ILE A 178 13.61 -8.44 -11.84
C ILE A 178 14.86 -8.81 -11.05
N ARG A 179 15.90 -7.96 -11.04
CA ARG A 179 17.12 -8.21 -10.24
C ARG A 179 16.82 -8.33 -8.74
N ARG A 180 15.99 -7.44 -8.18
CA ARG A 180 15.61 -7.52 -6.76
C ARG A 180 14.81 -8.77 -6.44
N VAL A 181 13.92 -9.18 -7.35
CA VAL A 181 13.18 -10.43 -7.23
C VAL A 181 14.16 -11.61 -7.20
N ALA A 182 15.13 -11.65 -8.11
CA ALA A 182 16.15 -12.70 -8.15
C ALA A 182 17.02 -12.73 -6.88
N GLU A 183 17.42 -11.56 -6.35
CA GLU A 183 18.18 -11.46 -5.08
C GLU A 183 17.40 -12.04 -3.89
N VAL A 184 16.11 -11.73 -3.79
CA VAL A 184 15.24 -12.27 -2.74
C VAL A 184 15.13 -13.79 -2.84
N VAL A 185 14.88 -14.31 -4.05
CA VAL A 185 14.76 -15.75 -4.30
C VAL A 185 16.07 -16.46 -3.96
N ALA A 186 17.22 -15.90 -4.36
CA ALA A 186 18.54 -16.47 -4.05
C ALA A 186 18.86 -16.46 -2.55
N SER A 187 18.38 -15.48 -1.78
CA SER A 187 18.59 -15.41 -0.33
C SER A 187 17.67 -16.31 0.50
N SER A 188 16.70 -16.96 -0.15
CA SER A 188 15.70 -17.83 0.49
C SER A 188 16.01 -19.33 0.33
N ILE A 189 17.12 -19.67 -0.33
CA ILE A 189 17.66 -21.02 -0.55
C ILE A 189 18.87 -21.20 0.37
#